data_AF-A0A661JUB5-F1
#
_entry.id   AF-A0A661JUB5-F1
#
_cell.length_a   1.000
_cell.length_b   1.000
_cell.length_c   1.000
_cell.angle_alpha   90.00
_cell.angle_beta   90.00
_cell.angle_gamma   90.00
#
_symmetry.space_group_name_H-M   'P 1'
#
loop_
_entity.id
_entity.type
_entity.pdbx_description
1 polymer ?
#
loop_
_entity_poly.entity_id
_entity_poly.type
_entity_poly.pdbx_seq_one_letter_code
_entity_poly.pdbx_strand_id
1 'polypeptide(L)'
;MKERLVYLASSESVSDSGTFIKNIDVVDPITCIDLFFSATTGATSCVDHEIHDDISKIEVIDGGDVLHSVTMIEEQALNCFEKGRFPWFDFDEGASKSVKEGCHIMFGRGNRDQEINFRPTSFKNPQLRVTYSLTISATAGFATGTGAITAIAHVLEDVSGGHKGFLMTKEHYSYSTSANAHEYIDMPVDLPYRLVMIKALL
;
A
#
# COMPACT_ATOMS: atom_id res chain seq x y z
N MET A 1 -21.43 -16.50 3.78
CA MET A 1 -20.71 -15.27 3.42
C MET A 1 -19.57 -15.65 2.51
N LYS A 2 -19.53 -15.09 1.31
CA LYS A 2 -18.52 -15.41 0.30
C LYS A 2 -17.60 -14.20 0.12
N GLU A 3 -16.32 -14.50 0.02
CA GLU A 3 -15.28 -13.55 -0.31
C GLU A 3 -14.92 -13.78 -1.77
N ARG A 4 -14.95 -12.72 -2.57
CA ARG A 4 -14.60 -12.73 -3.98
C ARG A 4 -13.35 -11.89 -4.18
N LEU A 5 -12.40 -12.41 -4.95
CA LEU A 5 -11.21 -11.67 -5.33
C LEU A 5 -11.46 -10.97 -6.66
N VAL A 6 -11.25 -9.66 -6.70
CA VAL A 6 -11.43 -8.83 -7.90
C VAL A 6 -10.11 -8.16 -8.23
N TYR A 7 -9.58 -8.40 -9.42
CA TYR A 7 -8.39 -7.71 -9.90
C TYR A 7 -8.76 -6.28 -10.28
N LEU A 8 -8.19 -5.32 -9.57
CA LEU A 8 -8.18 -3.91 -9.96
C LEU A 8 -7.10 -3.69 -11.03
N ALA A 9 -5.95 -4.33 -10.87
CA ALA A 9 -4.87 -4.35 -11.85
C ALA A 9 -4.25 -5.75 -11.89
N SER A 10 -3.95 -6.25 -13.09
CA SER A 10 -3.38 -7.59 -13.28
C SER A 10 -2.07 -7.50 -14.04
N SER A 11 -0.96 -7.40 -13.31
CA SER A 11 0.39 -7.25 -13.87
C SER A 11 0.47 -6.14 -14.92
N GLU A 12 -0.12 -4.99 -14.62
CA GLU A 12 -0.09 -3.83 -15.52
C GLU A 12 1.34 -3.26 -15.53
N SER A 13 1.95 -3.22 -16.71
CA SER A 13 3.29 -2.65 -16.88
C SER A 13 3.30 -1.16 -16.56
N VAL A 14 4.36 -0.72 -15.89
CA VAL A 14 4.57 0.67 -15.51
C VAL A 14 5.92 1.16 -16.04
N SER A 15 6.09 2.48 -16.11
CA SER A 15 7.39 3.10 -16.41
C SER A 15 8.36 2.91 -15.25
N ASP A 16 9.61 3.36 -15.43
CA ASP A 16 10.62 3.29 -14.37
C ASP A 16 10.29 4.24 -13.20
N SER A 17 9.59 5.33 -13.46
CA SER A 17 9.07 6.23 -12.44
C SER A 17 7.72 6.81 -12.85
N GLY A 18 6.91 7.18 -11.86
CA GLY A 18 5.62 7.82 -12.10
C GLY A 18 4.60 7.52 -11.00
N THR A 19 3.35 7.84 -11.31
CA THR A 19 2.21 7.52 -10.46
C THR A 19 1.25 6.63 -11.23
N PHE A 20 1.09 5.40 -10.76
CA PHE A 20 0.03 4.51 -11.22
C PHE A 20 -1.29 4.96 -10.60
N ILE A 21 -2.33 5.10 -11.42
CA ILE A 21 -3.66 5.53 -10.98
C ILE A 21 -4.67 4.52 -11.51
N LYS A 22 -5.45 3.92 -10.60
CA LYS A 22 -6.55 3.02 -10.94
C LYS A 22 -7.81 3.43 -10.22
N ASN A 23 -8.91 3.56 -10.95
CA ASN A 23 -10.23 3.75 -10.35
C ASN A 23 -10.70 2.46 -9.66
N ILE A 24 -11.35 2.60 -8.52
CA ILE A 24 -11.94 1.49 -7.76
C ILE A 24 -13.42 1.39 -8.14
N ASP A 25 -13.71 0.73 -9.25
CA ASP A 25 -15.07 0.61 -9.81
C ASP A 25 -15.89 -0.56 -9.20
N VAL A 26 -15.50 -1.04 -8.02
CA VAL A 26 -16.16 -2.15 -7.35
C VAL A 26 -17.38 -1.66 -6.57
N VAL A 27 -18.53 -2.30 -6.74
CA VAL A 27 -19.78 -1.90 -6.06
C VAL A 27 -19.85 -2.44 -4.64
N ASP A 28 -19.42 -3.68 -4.46
CA ASP A 28 -19.51 -4.43 -3.22
C ASP A 28 -18.45 -3.96 -2.19
N PRO A 29 -18.67 -4.15 -0.88
CA PRO A 29 -17.71 -3.74 0.15
C PRO A 29 -16.37 -4.46 0.06
N ILE A 30 -15.28 -3.71 0.27
CA ILE A 30 -13.89 -4.17 0.24
C ILE A 30 -13.32 -4.18 1.65
N THR A 31 -12.72 -5.30 2.07
CA THR A 31 -12.03 -5.39 3.37
C THR A 31 -10.54 -5.16 3.30
N CYS A 32 -9.93 -5.51 2.16
CA CYS A 32 -8.49 -5.46 1.93
C CYS A 32 -8.21 -5.25 0.44
N ILE A 33 -7.14 -4.52 0.13
CA ILE A 33 -6.53 -4.55 -1.21
C ILE A 33 -5.12 -5.10 -1.06
N ASP A 34 -4.88 -6.24 -1.68
CA ASP A 34 -3.54 -6.82 -1.81
C ASP A 34 -2.86 -6.15 -3.00
N LEU A 35 -1.81 -5.38 -2.70
CA LEU A 35 -0.98 -4.70 -3.69
C LEU A 35 0.32 -5.48 -3.83
N PHE A 36 0.71 -5.76 -5.06
CA PHE A 36 2.02 -6.30 -5.39
C PHE A 36 2.69 -5.47 -6.46
N PHE A 37 3.98 -5.24 -6.27
CA PHE A 37 4.85 -4.62 -7.24
C PHE A 37 5.95 -5.61 -7.63
N SER A 38 6.20 -5.78 -8.91
CA SER A 38 7.28 -6.62 -9.43
C SER A 38 8.21 -5.81 -10.32
N ALA A 39 9.49 -6.14 -10.29
CA ALA A 39 10.51 -5.61 -11.17
C ALA A 39 11.53 -6.70 -11.47
N THR A 40 12.36 -6.50 -12.50
CA THR A 40 13.50 -7.39 -12.77
C THR A 40 14.78 -6.69 -12.32
N THR A 41 15.65 -7.38 -11.61
CA THR A 41 16.97 -6.87 -11.22
C THR A 41 17.84 -6.58 -12.43
N GLY A 42 18.83 -5.70 -12.23
CA GLY A 42 19.82 -5.35 -13.24
C GLY A 42 20.57 -6.55 -13.80
N ALA A 43 21.25 -6.34 -14.93
CA ALA A 43 21.98 -7.39 -15.65
C ALA A 43 23.16 -8.01 -14.87
N THR A 44 23.58 -7.42 -13.76
CA THR A 44 24.70 -7.89 -12.92
C THR A 44 24.23 -8.20 -11.49
N SER A 45 23.51 -7.28 -10.86
CA SER A 45 23.00 -7.43 -9.49
C SER A 45 22.05 -6.29 -9.11
N CYS A 46 21.30 -6.47 -8.02
CA CYS A 46 20.48 -5.45 -7.37
C CYS A 46 20.71 -5.50 -5.86
N VAL A 47 21.88 -5.01 -5.42
CA VAL A 47 22.29 -5.06 -4.01
C VAL A 47 21.72 -3.86 -3.26
N ASP A 48 21.12 -4.10 -2.10
CA ASP A 48 20.66 -3.05 -1.16
C ASP A 48 19.66 -2.06 -1.81
N HIS A 49 18.81 -2.59 -2.69
CA HIS A 49 17.76 -1.84 -3.39
C HIS A 49 16.51 -2.69 -3.51
N GLU A 50 15.71 -2.71 -2.46
CA GLU A 50 14.40 -3.35 -2.42
C GLU A 50 13.31 -2.47 -3.04
N ILE A 51 12.25 -3.09 -3.54
CA ILE A 51 11.15 -2.39 -4.22
C ILE A 51 10.39 -1.48 -3.24
N HIS A 52 10.28 -1.88 -1.97
CA HIS A 52 9.55 -1.08 -0.97
C HIS A 52 10.20 0.27 -0.67
N ASP A 53 11.49 0.43 -0.93
CA ASP A 53 12.21 1.70 -0.79
C ASP A 53 11.98 2.64 -1.98
N ASP A 54 11.78 2.08 -3.17
CA ASP A 54 11.48 2.83 -4.40
C ASP A 54 10.00 3.25 -4.51
N ILE A 55 9.12 2.76 -3.62
CA ILE A 55 7.68 3.12 -3.56
C ILE A 55 7.43 4.16 -2.47
N SER A 56 7.44 5.41 -2.89
CA SER A 56 7.36 6.57 -2.00
C SER A 56 5.97 6.80 -1.41
N LYS A 57 4.89 6.36 -2.07
CA LYS A 57 3.53 6.57 -1.55
C LYS A 57 2.51 5.59 -2.13
N ILE A 58 1.70 5.02 -1.25
CA ILE A 58 0.50 4.22 -1.55
C ILE A 58 -0.69 4.98 -0.99
N GLU A 59 -1.64 5.32 -1.86
CA GLU A 59 -2.79 6.14 -1.49
C GLU A 59 -4.10 5.60 -2.00
N VAL A 60 -5.14 5.77 -1.19
CA VAL A 60 -6.53 5.57 -1.60
C VAL A 60 -7.22 6.91 -1.37
N ILE A 61 -7.73 7.49 -2.43
CA ILE A 61 -8.28 8.85 -2.40
C ILE A 61 -9.65 8.91 -3.08
N ASP A 62 -10.49 9.86 -2.68
CA ASP A 62 -11.69 10.25 -3.41
C ASP A 62 -11.64 11.75 -3.70
N GLY A 63 -11.22 12.11 -4.92
CA GLY A 63 -11.03 13.50 -5.30
C GLY A 63 -9.98 14.22 -4.44
N GLY A 64 -10.42 15.03 -3.48
CA GLY A 64 -9.55 15.73 -2.52
C GLY A 64 -9.43 15.03 -1.16
N ASP A 65 -10.28 14.05 -0.88
CA ASP A 65 -10.28 13.34 0.39
C ASP A 65 -9.30 12.17 0.33
N VAL A 66 -8.20 12.29 1.05
CA VAL A 66 -7.25 11.19 1.24
C VAL A 66 -7.85 10.25 2.27
N LEU A 67 -7.98 8.95 1.95
CA LEU A 67 -8.54 7.94 2.85
C LEU A 67 -7.42 7.08 3.45
N HIS A 68 -6.41 6.78 2.66
CA HIS A 68 -5.20 6.06 3.06
C HIS A 68 -3.99 6.72 2.41
N SER A 69 -2.89 6.93 3.14
CA SER A 69 -1.66 7.49 2.56
C SER A 69 -0.44 7.19 3.44
N VAL A 70 0.38 6.24 3.00
CA VAL A 70 1.64 5.83 3.67
C VAL A 70 2.66 5.35 2.64
N THR A 71 3.91 5.19 3.04
CA THR A 71 4.95 4.53 2.22
C THR A 71 4.78 3.00 2.22
N MET A 72 5.39 2.29 1.26
CA MET A 72 5.26 0.82 1.23
C MET A 72 5.89 0.16 2.46
N ILE A 73 7.06 0.64 2.90
CA ILE A 73 7.72 0.13 4.11
C ILE A 73 6.85 0.32 5.37
N GLU A 74 6.13 1.44 5.48
CA GLU A 74 5.19 1.67 6.60
C GLU A 74 3.98 0.74 6.53
N GLU A 75 3.45 0.50 5.33
CA GLU A 75 2.34 -0.45 5.14
C GLU A 75 2.78 -1.88 5.48
N GLN A 76 3.96 -2.32 5.04
CA GLN A 76 4.52 -3.63 5.39
C GLN A 76 4.75 -3.76 6.90
N ALA A 77 5.24 -2.71 7.56
CA ALA A 77 5.41 -2.69 9.01
C ALA A 77 4.04 -2.78 9.73
N LEU A 78 3.04 -2.03 9.26
CA LEU A 78 1.67 -2.11 9.78
C LEU A 78 1.10 -3.51 9.60
N ASN A 79 1.28 -4.12 8.43
CA ASN A 79 0.82 -5.48 8.15
C ASN A 79 1.46 -6.51 9.07
N CYS A 80 2.77 -6.37 9.33
CA CYS A 80 3.49 -7.22 10.26
C CYS A 80 2.93 -7.07 11.69
N PHE A 81 2.67 -5.84 12.12
CA PHE A 81 2.08 -5.56 13.44
C PHE A 81 0.66 -6.12 13.59
N GLU A 82 -0.21 -5.91 12.59
CA GLU A 82 -1.61 -6.33 12.67
C GLU A 82 -1.82 -7.84 12.45
N LYS A 83 -1.08 -8.45 11.52
CA LYS A 83 -1.25 -9.86 11.16
C LYS A 83 -0.25 -10.79 11.85
N GLY A 84 0.74 -10.25 12.56
CA GLY A 84 1.81 -11.02 13.21
C GLY A 84 2.75 -11.73 12.23
N ARG A 85 2.70 -11.38 10.95
CA ARG A 85 3.54 -11.93 9.88
C ARG A 85 3.74 -10.90 8.80
N PHE A 86 4.89 -10.96 8.15
CA PHE A 86 5.15 -10.13 6.99
C PHE A 86 4.24 -10.49 5.80
N PRO A 87 3.92 -9.52 4.94
CA PRO A 87 3.32 -9.80 3.63
C PRO A 87 4.27 -10.62 2.76
N TRP A 88 3.77 -11.10 1.62
CA TRP A 88 4.55 -11.94 0.73
C TRP A 88 5.62 -11.12 -0.01
N PHE A 89 6.85 -11.65 -0.03
CA PHE A 89 7.99 -11.09 -0.75
C PHE A 89 8.77 -12.20 -1.45
N ASP A 90 9.37 -11.85 -2.57
CA ASP A 90 10.35 -12.63 -3.31
C ASP A 90 11.56 -11.75 -3.57
N PHE A 91 12.60 -11.96 -2.76
CA PHE A 91 13.85 -11.22 -2.78
C PHE A 91 14.95 -12.07 -3.44
N ASP A 92 15.54 -11.55 -4.51
CA ASP A 92 16.71 -12.12 -5.17
C ASP A 92 17.54 -10.97 -5.75
N GLU A 93 18.74 -10.76 -5.21
CA GLU A 93 19.65 -9.71 -5.67
C GLU A 93 20.50 -10.13 -6.89
N GLY A 94 20.34 -11.38 -7.35
CA GLY A 94 21.08 -11.94 -8.47
C GLY A 94 20.75 -11.26 -9.80
N ALA A 95 21.63 -11.42 -10.79
CA ALA A 95 21.47 -10.85 -12.12
C ALA A 95 20.18 -11.33 -12.83
N SER A 96 19.41 -10.37 -13.39
CA SER A 96 18.26 -10.64 -14.27
C SER A 96 17.18 -11.55 -13.65
N LYS A 97 16.92 -11.34 -12.35
CA LYS A 97 15.92 -12.06 -11.56
C LYS A 97 14.65 -11.23 -11.46
N SER A 98 13.50 -11.89 -11.59
CA SER A 98 12.23 -11.23 -11.32
C SER A 98 11.99 -11.30 -9.82
N VAL A 99 11.85 -10.13 -9.21
CA VAL A 99 11.53 -9.97 -7.80
C VAL A 99 10.15 -9.35 -7.66
N LYS A 100 9.50 -9.60 -6.52
CA LYS A 100 8.15 -9.12 -6.29
C LYS A 100 7.90 -8.93 -4.80
N GLU A 101 7.32 -7.79 -4.46
CA GLU A 101 6.99 -7.44 -3.10
C GLU A 101 5.52 -7.08 -2.99
N GLY A 102 4.93 -7.35 -1.82
CA GLY A 102 3.53 -7.07 -1.55
C GLY A 102 3.29 -6.32 -0.25
N CYS A 103 2.10 -5.73 -0.18
CA CYS A 103 1.50 -5.19 1.04
C CYS A 103 -0.02 -5.32 0.97
N HIS A 104 -0.68 -5.19 2.12
CA HIS A 104 -2.12 -5.36 2.31
C HIS A 104 -2.71 -4.06 2.84
N ILE A 105 -3.46 -3.34 2.03
CA ILE A 105 -4.18 -2.13 2.47
C ILE A 105 -5.44 -2.58 3.20
N MET A 106 -5.44 -2.47 4.52
CA MET A 106 -6.49 -3.02 5.39
C MET A 106 -7.56 -1.97 5.73
N PHE A 107 -8.80 -2.20 5.29
CA PHE A 107 -9.94 -1.32 5.59
C PHE A 107 -10.83 -1.84 6.72
N GLY A 108 -10.65 -3.10 7.12
CA GLY A 108 -11.40 -3.76 8.20
C GLY A 108 -10.47 -4.40 9.22
N ARG A 109 -11.03 -4.89 10.35
CA ARG A 109 -10.23 -5.60 11.38
C ARG A 109 -9.71 -6.96 10.90
N GLY A 110 -10.23 -7.44 9.77
CA GLY A 110 -9.81 -8.66 9.10
C GLY A 110 -10.55 -8.83 7.77
N ASN A 111 -10.20 -9.87 7.03
CA ASN A 111 -10.64 -10.09 5.64
C ASN A 111 -12.15 -10.38 5.48
N ARG A 112 -12.93 -10.45 6.57
CA ARG A 112 -14.37 -10.78 6.55
C ARG A 112 -15.21 -9.88 7.46
N ASP A 113 -14.69 -8.70 7.77
CA ASP A 113 -15.39 -7.76 8.64
C ASP A 113 -16.61 -7.14 7.93
N GLN A 114 -17.80 -7.50 8.41
CA GLN A 114 -19.08 -7.03 7.85
C GLN A 114 -19.43 -5.60 8.27
N GLU A 115 -18.93 -5.15 9.41
CA GLU A 115 -19.28 -3.86 9.98
C GLU A 115 -18.29 -2.78 9.58
N ILE A 116 -17.00 -3.14 9.54
CA ILE A 116 -15.89 -2.23 9.23
C ILE A 116 -15.27 -2.65 7.89
N ASN A 117 -15.65 -1.98 6.81
CA ASN A 117 -15.23 -2.26 5.43
C ASN A 117 -15.30 -1.01 4.57
N PHE A 118 -14.43 -0.88 3.58
CA PHE A 118 -14.51 0.21 2.62
C PHE A 118 -15.68 -0.04 1.65
N ARG A 119 -16.58 0.93 1.51
CA ARG A 119 -17.72 0.85 0.58
C ARG A 119 -17.53 1.86 -0.55
N PRO A 120 -17.03 1.47 -1.73
CA PRO A 120 -16.71 2.42 -2.79
C PRO A 120 -17.92 3.24 -3.27
N THR A 121 -19.13 2.68 -3.17
CA THR A 121 -20.40 3.35 -3.52
C THR A 121 -20.75 4.55 -2.63
N SER A 122 -20.10 4.71 -1.47
CA SER A 122 -20.23 5.90 -0.62
C SER A 122 -19.34 7.05 -1.07
N PHE A 123 -18.46 6.83 -2.04
CA PHE A 123 -17.50 7.77 -2.59
C PHE A 123 -17.84 8.10 -4.04
N LYS A 124 -17.40 9.26 -4.53
CA LYS A 124 -17.76 9.72 -5.88
C LYS A 124 -16.84 9.15 -6.95
N ASN A 125 -15.55 9.10 -6.68
CA ASN A 125 -14.50 8.62 -7.56
C ASN A 125 -13.31 8.10 -6.74
N PRO A 126 -13.46 6.95 -6.04
CA PRO A 126 -12.37 6.36 -5.29
C PRO A 126 -11.28 5.84 -6.23
N GLN A 127 -10.03 6.19 -5.96
CA GLN A 127 -8.85 5.84 -6.75
C GLN A 127 -7.76 5.25 -5.88
N LEU A 128 -7.14 4.16 -6.36
CA LEU A 128 -5.85 3.67 -5.87
C LEU A 128 -4.74 4.40 -6.64
N ARG A 129 -3.81 5.01 -5.89
CA ARG A 129 -2.62 5.66 -6.44
C ARG A 129 -1.37 5.05 -5.83
N VAL A 130 -0.40 4.74 -6.67
CA VAL A 130 0.91 4.24 -6.23
C VAL A 130 1.97 5.08 -6.92
N THR A 131 2.73 5.83 -6.14
CA THR A 131 3.85 6.65 -6.63
C THR A 131 5.14 5.90 -6.37
N TYR A 132 5.94 5.75 -7.43
CA TYR A 132 7.16 4.95 -7.43
C TYR A 132 8.24 5.62 -8.28
N SER A 133 9.49 5.31 -7.97
CA SER A 133 10.67 5.70 -8.74
C SER A 133 11.72 4.61 -8.59
N LEU A 134 11.68 3.63 -9.48
CA LEU A 134 12.62 2.52 -9.46
C LEU A 134 14.06 3.03 -9.69
N THR A 135 14.98 2.55 -8.86
CA THR A 135 16.40 2.83 -9.03
C THR A 135 16.93 1.99 -10.18
N ILE A 136 17.04 2.58 -11.37
CA ILE A 136 17.47 1.87 -12.58
C ILE A 136 18.99 1.77 -12.63
N SER A 137 19.50 0.54 -12.60
CA SER A 137 20.93 0.25 -12.66
C SER A 137 21.20 -1.18 -13.08
N ALA A 138 22.27 -1.39 -13.85
CA ALA A 138 22.69 -2.74 -14.22
C ALA A 138 23.38 -3.50 -13.07
N THR A 139 23.93 -2.79 -12.08
CA THR A 139 24.79 -3.36 -11.02
C THR A 139 24.26 -3.16 -9.61
N ALA A 140 23.32 -2.24 -9.41
CA ALA A 140 22.84 -1.84 -8.09
C ALA A 140 21.38 -1.38 -8.15
N GLY A 141 20.54 -2.05 -8.93
CA GLY A 141 19.15 -1.63 -9.10
C GLY A 141 18.40 -2.49 -10.10
N PHE A 142 17.32 -1.94 -10.64
CA PHE A 142 16.41 -2.64 -11.53
C PHE A 142 16.71 -2.42 -13.01
N ALA A 143 16.28 -3.37 -13.83
CA ALA A 143 16.28 -3.24 -15.28
C ALA A 143 15.15 -2.31 -15.73
N THR A 144 15.45 -1.45 -16.70
CA THR A 144 14.48 -0.51 -17.29
C THR A 144 13.30 -1.22 -17.93
N GLY A 145 12.10 -0.67 -17.77
CA GLY A 145 10.87 -1.12 -18.41
C GLY A 145 10.33 -2.45 -17.86
N THR A 146 10.76 -2.87 -16.66
CA THR A 146 10.37 -4.17 -16.07
C THR A 146 9.38 -4.07 -14.92
N GLY A 147 9.03 -2.85 -14.50
CA GLY A 147 8.05 -2.61 -13.44
C GLY A 147 6.64 -3.08 -13.83
N ALA A 148 5.95 -3.74 -12.91
CA ALA A 148 4.55 -4.08 -13.06
C ALA A 148 3.79 -4.08 -11.72
N ILE A 149 2.52 -3.68 -11.75
CA ILE A 149 1.65 -3.62 -10.57
C ILE A 149 0.49 -4.61 -10.70
N THR A 150 0.22 -5.33 -9.61
CA THR A 150 -0.98 -6.14 -9.44
C THR A 150 -1.72 -5.70 -8.19
N ALA A 151 -3.01 -5.38 -8.32
CA ALA A 151 -3.85 -4.97 -7.21
C ALA A 151 -5.11 -5.84 -7.17
N ILE A 152 -5.37 -6.49 -6.03
CA ILE A 152 -6.46 -7.46 -5.85
C ILE A 152 -7.32 -6.99 -4.68
N ALA A 153 -8.58 -6.64 -4.95
CA ALA A 153 -9.55 -6.30 -3.93
C ALA A 153 -10.22 -7.56 -3.37
N HIS A 154 -10.27 -7.65 -2.04
CA HIS A 154 -11.03 -8.65 -1.29
C HIS A 154 -12.44 -8.12 -1.04
N VAL A 155 -13.38 -8.66 -1.79
CA VAL A 155 -14.76 -8.18 -1.88
C VAL A 155 -15.69 -9.10 -1.09
N LEU A 156 -16.58 -8.52 -0.31
CA LEU A 156 -17.57 -9.26 0.48
C LEU A 156 -18.93 -9.27 -0.23
N GLU A 157 -19.46 -10.47 -0.46
CA GLU A 157 -20.82 -10.68 -0.98
C GLU A 157 -21.81 -10.93 0.17
N ASP A 158 -23.07 -10.56 -0.07
CA ASP A 158 -24.20 -10.78 0.86
C ASP A 158 -23.97 -10.21 2.27
N VAL A 159 -23.48 -8.97 2.35
CA VAL A 159 -23.23 -8.30 3.64
C VAL A 159 -24.55 -8.00 4.34
N SER A 160 -24.87 -8.79 5.37
CA SER A 160 -26.10 -8.68 6.17
C SER A 160 -25.97 -7.75 7.39
N GLY A 161 -24.77 -7.23 7.65
CA GLY A 161 -24.47 -6.32 8.77
C GLY A 161 -24.61 -4.84 8.41
N GLY A 162 -24.99 -4.02 9.40
CA GLY A 162 -24.94 -2.56 9.28
C GLY A 162 -23.50 -2.07 9.11
N HIS A 163 -23.31 -1.04 8.30
CA HIS A 163 -22.00 -0.39 8.11
C HIS A 163 -21.71 0.57 9.25
N LYS A 164 -20.54 0.43 9.89
CA LYS A 164 -20.09 1.32 10.97
C LYS A 164 -18.97 2.26 10.54
N GLY A 165 -18.29 1.97 9.43
CA GLY A 165 -17.18 2.76 8.90
C GLY A 165 -16.09 1.88 8.30
N PHE A 166 -14.88 2.41 8.17
CA PHE A 166 -13.70 1.70 7.69
C PHE A 166 -12.45 2.23 8.40
N LEU A 167 -11.37 1.46 8.37
CA LEU A 167 -10.08 1.88 8.91
C LEU A 167 -9.32 2.72 7.89
N MET A 168 -8.65 3.75 8.39
CA MET A 168 -7.77 4.63 7.63
C MET A 168 -6.40 4.62 8.25
N THR A 169 -5.36 4.53 7.43
CA THR A 169 -3.97 4.73 7.84
C THR A 169 -3.38 5.89 7.06
N LYS A 170 -2.88 6.88 7.79
CA LYS A 170 -2.31 8.09 7.20
C LYS A 170 -1.06 8.50 7.96
N GLU A 171 -0.05 8.92 7.22
CA GLU A 171 1.01 9.74 7.76
C GLU A 171 0.44 11.13 8.12
N HIS A 172 0.49 11.49 9.39
CA HIS A 172 0.00 12.79 9.86
C HIS A 172 1.10 13.86 9.94
N TYR A 173 2.30 13.47 10.38
CA TYR A 173 3.42 14.38 10.61
C TYR A 173 4.74 13.72 10.24
N SER A 174 5.58 14.47 9.55
CA SER A 174 6.96 14.13 9.24
C SER A 174 7.83 15.36 9.46
N TYR A 175 8.91 15.22 10.24
CA TYR A 175 9.82 16.30 10.57
C TYR A 175 11.25 15.77 10.74
N SER A 176 12.24 16.61 10.46
CA SER A 176 13.63 16.28 10.69
C SER A 176 13.98 16.47 12.17
N THR A 177 14.50 15.42 12.80
CA THR A 177 14.93 15.50 14.19
C THR A 177 16.23 16.30 14.32
N SER A 178 16.39 16.99 15.45
CA SER A 178 17.63 17.67 15.81
C SER A 178 18.10 17.15 17.16
N ALA A 179 19.42 17.02 17.34
CA ALA A 179 19.99 16.49 18.57
C ALA A 179 19.55 17.33 19.78
N ASN A 180 19.05 16.67 20.82
CA ASN A 180 18.55 17.29 22.05
C ASN A 180 17.38 18.28 21.84
N ALA A 181 16.64 18.17 20.75
CA ALA A 181 15.41 18.92 20.53
C ALA A 181 14.17 18.06 20.83
N HIS A 182 13.11 18.72 21.28
CA HIS A 182 11.79 18.12 21.45
C HIS A 182 10.80 18.86 20.55
N GLU A 183 10.09 18.12 19.71
CA GLU A 183 8.98 18.65 18.92
C GLU A 183 7.67 18.21 19.58
N TYR A 184 6.77 19.15 19.82
CA TYR A 184 5.43 18.86 20.31
C TYR A 184 4.47 18.80 19.13
N ILE A 185 3.77 17.68 18.99
CA ILE A 185 2.84 17.45 17.89
C ILE A 185 1.43 17.36 18.47
N ASP A 186 0.56 18.25 18.01
CA ASP A 186 -0.86 18.22 18.32
C ASP A 186 -1.56 17.23 17.39
N MET A 187 -2.16 16.19 17.95
CA MET A 187 -2.85 15.17 17.17
C MET A 187 -4.26 15.65 16.78
N PRO A 188 -4.68 15.52 15.50
CA PRO A 188 -6.04 15.79 15.08
C PRO A 188 -7.08 15.03 15.92
N VAL A 189 -8.22 15.65 16.24
CA VAL A 189 -9.23 15.06 17.13
C VAL A 189 -10.52 14.63 16.41
N ASP A 190 -10.55 14.74 15.08
CA ASP A 190 -11.75 14.52 14.27
C ASP A 190 -12.21 13.06 14.28
N LEU A 191 -11.27 12.11 14.42
CA LEU A 191 -11.53 10.67 14.35
C LEU A 191 -10.81 9.92 15.47
N PRO A 192 -11.39 8.81 15.96
CA PRO A 192 -10.76 8.01 17.00
C PRO A 192 -9.52 7.28 16.47
N TYR A 193 -8.40 7.42 17.18
CA TYR A 193 -7.20 6.64 16.91
C TYR A 193 -7.30 5.22 17.46
N ARG A 194 -7.03 4.23 16.60
CA ARG A 194 -6.88 2.82 17.01
C ARG A 194 -5.42 2.44 17.25
N LEU A 195 -4.51 3.01 16.47
CA LEU A 195 -3.09 2.68 16.47
C LEU A 195 -2.30 3.93 16.08
N VAL A 196 -1.15 4.13 16.72
CA VAL A 196 -0.15 5.12 16.35
C VAL A 196 1.16 4.38 16.18
N MET A 197 1.81 4.55 15.02
CA MET A 197 3.14 4.04 14.74
C MET A 197 4.10 5.21 14.62
N ILE A 198 5.30 5.07 15.19
CA ILE A 198 6.35 6.09 15.14
C ILE A 198 7.53 5.45 14.43
N LYS A 199 7.96 6.09 13.33
CA LYS A 199 9.13 5.69 12.55
C LYS A 199 10.24 6.70 12.78
N ALA A 200 11.43 6.22 13.13
CA ALA A 200 12.65 7.00 13.13
C ALA A 200 13.54 6.48 12.00
N LEU A 201 13.92 7.37 11.09
CA LEU A 201 14.89 7.09 10.03
C LEU A 201 16.27 7.55 10.53
N LEU A 202 17.28 6.69 10.36
CA LEU A 202 18.69 6.98 10.66
C LEU A 202 19.42 7.44 9.39
#